data_AF-A0A9Q0TFV2-F1
#
_entry.id   AF-A0A9Q0TFV2-F1
#
_cell.length_a   1.000
_cell.length_b   1.000
_cell.length_c   1.000
_cell.angle_alpha   90.00
_cell.angle_beta   90.00
_cell.angle_gamma   90.00
#
_symmetry.space_group_name_H-M   'P 1'
#
loop_
_entity.id
_entity.type
_entity.pdbx_description
1 polymer ?
#
loop_
_entity_poly.entity_id
_entity_poly.type
_entity_poly.pdbx_seq_one_letter_code
_entity_poly.pdbx_strand_id
1 'polypeptide(L)'
;MFGGRMQNHQTEEVIFGAFSLVFWTLTLIPLIKYVCIVLSADDNGEGGTFALYSLLCRHAKFSLLPNQQAADEELSSYKYGPSTHATASSPLKRFLEKHKRLRTALLIVVLFGASMVIGDGVLTPAISVLSAVSGLQEANSKLTKGELVLLACVILVGLFALQHCGTHKVAFMFAPIVIIWLVSILSIGLYNIVHWNPKIVHALSPHYIIKFFSHTGKEGWISLGGVLLSITGTEAMFADLGHFTALSIRLAFALVIYPCLVVQYMGQAAFLSKNPNSIPNSFYESIPDKIFWPLCVIATLAAIVGSQAVITATFSIVKQCHALGCFPRVKVVHTSKNIYGQIYIPEINWILMILTLAITVGFQDTTLIGNAYGFGRRVSFWVCFSFYSLGSLRVYTCQQPS
;
A
#
# COMPACT_ATOMS: atom_id res chain seq x y z
N MET A 1 -9.39 -13.79 -1.59
CA MET A 1 -7.95 -14.14 -1.59
C MET A 1 -7.66 -15.49 -2.28
N PHE A 2 -8.53 -16.50 -2.13
CA PHE A 2 -8.38 -17.82 -2.78
C PHE A 2 -9.48 -18.11 -3.83
N GLY A 3 -9.75 -17.14 -4.71
CA GLY A 3 -10.77 -17.29 -5.75
C GLY A 3 -10.21 -18.01 -6.98
N GLY A 4 -10.63 -19.26 -7.19
CA GLY A 4 -10.39 -20.01 -8.42
C GLY A 4 -9.63 -21.32 -8.22
N ARG A 5 -10.28 -22.44 -8.57
CA ARG A 5 -9.76 -23.81 -8.80
C ARG A 5 -9.02 -24.54 -7.67
N MET A 6 -8.71 -23.89 -6.55
CA MET A 6 -8.21 -24.53 -5.32
C MET A 6 -9.25 -25.41 -4.59
N GLN A 7 -10.48 -25.50 -5.11
CA GLN A 7 -11.58 -26.31 -4.55
C GLN A 7 -11.27 -27.81 -4.49
N ASN A 8 -10.38 -28.33 -5.35
CA ASN A 8 -10.06 -29.77 -5.37
C ASN A 8 -9.00 -30.20 -4.34
N HIS A 9 -8.37 -29.26 -3.62
CA HIS A 9 -7.34 -29.57 -2.60
C HIS A 9 -7.61 -28.80 -1.29
N GLN A 10 -8.87 -28.77 -0.83
CA GLN A 10 -9.28 -28.12 0.43
C GLN A 10 -8.88 -28.93 1.67
N THR A 11 -7.59 -29.28 1.78
CA THR A 11 -7.04 -29.95 2.96
C THR A 11 -6.56 -28.89 3.95
N GLU A 12 -6.73 -29.15 5.25
CA GLU A 12 -6.23 -28.31 6.35
C GLU A 12 -4.76 -27.86 6.12
N GLU A 13 -3.94 -28.73 5.54
CA GLU A 13 -2.53 -28.44 5.22
C GLU A 13 -2.31 -27.32 4.18
N VAL A 14 -3.20 -27.20 3.20
CA VAL A 14 -3.10 -26.16 2.16
C VAL A 14 -3.41 -24.80 2.75
N ILE A 15 -4.33 -24.74 3.71
CA ILE A 15 -4.70 -23.51 4.43
C ILE A 15 -3.56 -23.07 5.35
N PHE A 16 -2.91 -24.01 6.04
CA PHE A 16 -1.72 -23.73 6.84
C PHE A 16 -0.57 -23.21 5.95
N GLY A 17 -0.34 -23.84 4.80
CA GLY A 17 0.63 -23.39 3.81
C GLY A 17 0.36 -21.99 3.28
N ALA A 18 -0.90 -21.70 2.94
CA ALA A 18 -1.32 -20.39 2.47
C ALA A 18 -1.17 -19.30 3.53
N PHE A 19 -1.52 -19.58 4.79
CA PHE A 19 -1.27 -18.64 5.89
C PHE A 19 0.23 -18.42 6.11
N SER A 20 1.04 -19.48 6.07
CA SER A 20 2.50 -19.37 6.20
C SER A 20 3.09 -18.44 5.14
N LEU A 21 2.61 -18.54 3.89
CA LEU A 21 2.97 -17.63 2.80
C LEU A 21 2.61 -16.18 3.11
N VAL A 22 1.41 -15.92 3.63
CA VAL A 22 0.98 -14.57 4.03
C VAL A 22 1.84 -14.02 5.17
N PHE A 23 2.07 -14.83 6.20
CA PHE A 23 2.89 -14.47 7.36
C PHE A 23 4.31 -14.07 6.94
N TRP A 24 5.00 -14.92 6.17
CA TRP A 24 6.36 -14.62 5.72
C TRP A 24 6.40 -13.46 4.73
N THR A 25 5.37 -13.29 3.90
CA THR A 25 5.26 -12.15 2.99
C THR A 25 5.11 -10.82 3.75
N LEU A 26 4.24 -10.77 4.77
CA LEU A 26 4.08 -9.60 5.66
C LEU A 26 5.33 -9.30 6.48
N THR A 27 6.06 -10.34 6.89
CA THR A 27 7.28 -10.22 7.68
C THR A 27 8.46 -9.75 6.83
N LEU A 28 8.67 -10.34 5.65
CA LEU A 28 9.81 -10.01 4.80
C LEU A 28 9.64 -8.67 4.08
N ILE A 29 8.44 -8.39 3.55
CA ILE A 29 8.22 -7.20 2.73
C ILE A 29 7.90 -5.98 3.60
N PRO A 30 6.72 -5.82 4.21
CA PRO A 30 6.44 -4.67 5.07
C PRO A 30 7.41 -4.50 6.24
N LEU A 31 7.59 -5.52 7.08
CA LEU A 31 8.33 -5.35 8.34
C LEU A 31 9.85 -5.25 8.11
N ILE A 32 10.48 -6.23 7.48
CA ILE A 32 11.94 -6.24 7.32
C ILE A 32 12.34 -5.26 6.22
N LYS A 33 11.88 -5.44 4.97
CA LYS A 33 12.32 -4.59 3.86
C LYS A 33 11.88 -3.15 4.06
N TYR A 34 10.59 -2.86 4.25
CA TYR A 34 10.15 -1.47 4.27
C TYR A 34 10.41 -0.77 5.59
N VAL A 35 9.95 -1.34 6.70
CA VAL A 35 10.03 -0.68 8.00
C VAL A 35 11.47 -0.59 8.53
N CYS A 36 12.23 -1.68 8.48
CA CYS A 36 13.60 -1.68 8.98
C CYS A 36 14.60 -1.04 8.00
N ILE A 37 14.46 -1.29 6.69
CA ILE A 37 15.47 -0.89 5.70
C ILE A 37 15.04 0.37 4.93
N VAL A 38 13.97 0.30 4.13
CA VAL A 38 13.60 1.35 3.15
C VAL A 38 13.18 2.67 3.82
N LEU A 39 12.56 2.64 5.00
CA LEU A 39 12.24 3.85 5.77
C LEU A 39 13.49 4.64 6.19
N SER A 40 14.70 4.06 6.12
CA SER A 40 15.97 4.80 6.34
C SER A 40 16.45 5.55 5.10
N ALA A 41 15.86 5.27 3.94
CA ALA A 41 16.24 5.85 2.65
C ALA A 41 15.25 6.94 2.25
N ASP A 42 15.21 8.02 3.04
CA ASP A 42 14.42 9.22 2.79
C ASP A 42 15.25 10.32 2.12
N ASP A 43 14.58 11.21 1.36
CA ASP A 43 15.19 12.42 0.79
C ASP A 43 14.59 13.65 1.49
N ASN A 44 15.31 14.22 2.45
CA ASN A 44 14.87 15.35 3.29
C ASN A 44 13.52 15.10 4.00
N GLY A 45 13.29 13.88 4.50
CA GLY A 45 12.03 13.49 5.13
C GLY A 45 10.91 13.09 4.17
N GLU A 46 11.08 13.23 2.85
CA GLU A 46 10.11 12.72 1.86
C GLU A 46 10.46 11.28 1.45
N GLY A 47 9.45 10.44 1.30
CA GLY A 47 9.58 9.05 0.86
C GLY A 47 8.84 8.79 -0.47
N GLY A 48 8.91 7.55 -0.96
CA GLY A 48 8.29 7.14 -2.22
C GLY A 48 9.27 6.99 -3.40
N THR A 49 8.75 6.54 -4.53
CA THR A 49 9.52 6.27 -5.77
C THR A 49 10.20 7.51 -6.32
N PHE A 50 9.59 8.69 -6.16
CA PHE A 50 10.17 9.97 -6.57
C PHE A 50 11.23 10.49 -5.62
N ALA A 51 11.10 10.28 -4.31
CA ALA A 51 12.18 10.57 -3.36
C ALA A 51 13.42 9.74 -3.70
N LEU A 52 13.22 8.44 -3.97
CA LEU A 52 14.29 7.56 -4.45
C LEU A 52 14.92 8.04 -5.78
N TYR A 53 14.09 8.54 -6.71
CA TYR A 53 14.59 9.10 -7.98
C TYR A 53 15.35 10.42 -7.78
N SER A 54 14.83 11.34 -6.97
CA SER A 54 15.49 12.61 -6.61
C SER A 54 16.84 12.34 -5.96
N LEU A 55 16.89 11.43 -4.99
CA LEU A 55 18.11 11.03 -4.30
C LEU A 55 19.13 10.41 -5.27
N LEU A 56 18.66 9.59 -6.23
CA LEU A 56 19.51 9.06 -7.30
C LEU A 56 20.06 10.18 -8.20
N CYS A 57 19.23 11.15 -8.58
CA CYS A 57 19.60 12.29 -9.43
C CYS A 57 20.61 13.24 -8.76
N ARG A 58 20.38 13.58 -7.48
CA ARG A 58 21.24 14.46 -6.66
C ARG A 58 22.65 13.88 -6.49
N HIS A 59 22.75 12.58 -6.20
CA HIS A 59 24.05 11.92 -6.03
C HIS A 59 24.73 11.55 -7.36
N ALA A 60 23.97 11.43 -8.45
CA ALA A 60 24.48 11.06 -9.78
C ALA A 60 24.78 12.24 -10.72
N LYS A 61 24.67 13.52 -10.31
CA LYS A 61 24.74 14.69 -11.22
C LYS A 61 23.90 14.47 -12.49
N PHE A 62 22.69 13.96 -12.28
CA PHE A 62 21.82 13.50 -13.35
C PHE A 62 20.58 14.37 -13.30
N SER A 63 20.56 15.43 -14.10
CA SER A 63 19.35 16.22 -14.34
C SER A 63 19.12 16.26 -15.84
N LEU A 64 18.14 15.51 -16.33
CA LEU A 64 17.62 15.65 -17.70
C LEU A 64 16.43 16.63 -17.73
N LEU A 65 15.84 16.89 -16.57
CA LEU A 65 14.81 17.89 -16.32
C LEU A 65 15.33 18.84 -15.20
N PRO A 66 15.03 20.14 -15.26
CA PRO A 66 15.46 21.10 -14.24
C PRO A 66 14.79 20.74 -12.91
N ASN A 67 15.57 20.36 -11.90
CA ASN A 67 15.07 20.12 -10.55
C ASN A 67 14.86 21.49 -9.89
N GLN A 68 13.63 22.01 -9.89
CA GLN A 68 13.26 23.24 -9.16
C GLN A 68 12.78 22.91 -7.73
N GLN A 69 13.51 22.06 -7.01
CA GLN A 69 13.24 21.84 -5.59
C GLN A 69 13.92 22.97 -4.80
N ALA A 70 13.17 23.70 -3.96
CA ALA A 70 13.68 24.84 -3.19
C ALA A 70 14.94 24.49 -2.33
N ALA A 71 15.08 23.23 -1.92
CA ALA A 71 16.25 22.75 -1.18
C ALA A 71 17.54 22.66 -2.02
N ASP A 72 17.44 22.44 -3.34
CA ASP A 72 18.60 22.49 -4.23
C ASP A 72 19.07 23.94 -4.46
N GLU A 73 18.14 24.90 -4.37
CA GLU A 73 18.43 26.34 -4.43
C GLU A 73 19.16 26.80 -3.15
N GLU A 74 18.74 26.33 -1.97
CA GLU A 74 19.47 26.58 -0.70
C GLU A 74 20.87 25.96 -0.69
N LEU A 75 21.05 24.72 -1.16
CA LEU A 75 22.40 24.13 -1.28
C LEU A 75 23.29 24.84 -2.31
N SER A 76 22.70 25.39 -3.37
CA SER A 76 23.44 26.17 -4.37
C SER A 76 23.92 27.51 -3.79
N SER A 77 23.13 28.11 -2.90
CA SER A 77 23.45 29.37 -2.24
C SER A 77 24.55 29.25 -1.16
N TYR A 78 24.70 28.07 -0.55
CA TYR A 78 25.71 27.82 0.50
C TYR A 78 27.09 27.43 -0.03
N LYS A 79 27.26 27.27 -1.35
CA LYS A 79 28.51 26.80 -1.95
C LYS A 79 29.49 27.95 -2.24
N TYR A 80 30.04 28.55 -1.17
CA TYR A 80 31.22 29.40 -1.26
C TYR A 80 32.48 28.60 -0.87
N GLY A 81 33.31 28.24 -1.86
CA GLY A 81 34.66 27.70 -1.65
C GLY A 81 34.98 26.39 -2.37
N PRO A 82 36.21 26.21 -2.89
CA PRO A 82 36.59 25.01 -3.63
C PRO A 82 36.82 23.84 -2.65
N SER A 83 35.88 22.90 -2.57
CA SER A 83 36.00 21.72 -1.70
C SER A 83 36.69 20.55 -2.42
N THR A 84 37.92 20.27 -2.02
CA THR A 84 38.81 19.18 -2.46
C THR A 84 38.44 17.82 -1.85
N HIS A 85 37.19 17.36 -2.00
CA HIS A 85 36.81 15.98 -1.66
C HIS A 85 36.16 15.31 -2.87
N ALA A 86 37.02 14.72 -3.71
CA ALA A 86 36.60 13.83 -4.78
C ALA A 86 36.13 12.50 -4.18
N THR A 87 34.84 12.42 -3.80
CA THR A 87 34.17 11.13 -3.54
C THR A 87 34.35 10.21 -4.74
N ALA A 88 34.97 9.05 -4.52
CA ALA A 88 35.27 8.04 -5.53
C ALA A 88 34.02 7.73 -6.37
N SER A 89 34.04 8.11 -7.65
CA SER A 89 32.91 7.91 -8.57
C SER A 89 32.78 6.42 -8.90
N SER A 90 31.69 5.77 -8.48
CA SER A 90 31.44 4.36 -8.78
C SER A 90 31.42 4.09 -10.30
N PRO A 91 31.85 2.89 -10.77
CA PRO A 91 31.88 2.56 -12.21
C PRO A 91 30.49 2.67 -12.86
N LEU A 92 29.45 2.34 -12.10
CA LEU A 92 28.05 2.51 -12.50
C LEU A 92 27.70 3.99 -12.73
N LYS A 93 28.28 4.93 -11.96
CA LYS A 93 28.13 6.38 -12.15
C LYS A 93 28.62 6.81 -13.52
N ARG A 94 29.85 6.42 -13.85
CA ARG A 94 30.49 6.78 -15.11
C ARG A 94 29.76 6.15 -16.31
N PHE A 95 29.24 4.94 -16.15
CA PHE A 95 28.45 4.26 -17.19
C PHE A 95 27.09 4.94 -17.42
N LEU A 96 26.34 5.25 -16.35
CA LEU A 96 25.07 5.97 -16.42
C LEU A 96 25.24 7.42 -16.92
N GLU A 97 26.32 8.09 -16.53
CA GLU A 97 26.63 9.44 -16.98
C GLU A 97 26.90 9.49 -18.48
N LYS A 98 27.53 8.45 -19.05
CA LYS A 98 27.92 8.36 -20.46
C LYS A 98 26.75 8.12 -21.42
N HIS A 99 25.65 7.49 -20.98
CA HIS A 99 24.58 7.04 -21.86
C HIS A 99 23.25 7.81 -21.69
N LYS A 100 23.01 8.82 -22.54
CA LYS A 100 21.76 9.61 -22.59
C LYS A 100 20.49 8.76 -22.74
N ARG A 101 20.54 7.65 -23.50
CA ARG A 101 19.42 6.71 -23.68
C ARG A 101 19.02 6.00 -22.39
N LEU A 102 20.00 5.59 -21.59
CA LEU A 102 19.75 4.95 -20.28
C LEU A 102 19.08 5.94 -19.33
N ARG A 103 19.40 7.23 -19.47
CA ARG A 103 18.77 8.27 -18.65
C ARG A 103 17.29 8.45 -18.94
N THR A 104 16.95 8.52 -20.23
CA THR A 104 15.55 8.58 -20.69
C THR A 104 14.79 7.30 -20.33
N ALA A 105 15.44 6.12 -20.44
CA ALA A 105 14.83 4.86 -20.02
C ALA A 105 14.50 4.87 -18.51
N LEU A 106 15.41 5.33 -17.66
CA LEU A 106 15.15 5.45 -16.22
C LEU A 106 13.98 6.39 -15.91
N LEU A 107 13.92 7.55 -16.57
CA LEU A 107 12.79 8.48 -16.41
C LEU A 107 11.46 7.83 -16.81
N ILE A 108 11.42 7.11 -17.94
CA ILE A 108 10.22 6.38 -18.39
C ILE A 108 9.79 5.35 -17.35
N VAL A 109 10.73 4.61 -16.76
CA VAL A 109 10.40 3.60 -15.73
C VAL A 109 9.86 4.27 -14.45
N VAL A 110 10.38 5.43 -14.04
CA VAL A 110 9.81 6.20 -12.91
C VAL A 110 8.40 6.69 -13.22
N LEU A 111 8.19 7.30 -14.39
CA LEU A 111 6.87 7.79 -14.80
C LEU A 111 5.85 6.65 -14.91
N PHE A 112 6.28 5.49 -15.37
CA PHE A 112 5.47 4.29 -15.38
C PHE A 112 5.09 3.84 -13.96
N GLY A 113 6.05 3.80 -13.03
CA GLY A 113 5.77 3.54 -11.62
C GLY A 113 4.79 4.54 -11.01
N ALA A 114 4.98 5.84 -11.26
CA ALA A 114 4.09 6.90 -10.81
C ALA A 114 2.66 6.73 -11.33
N SER A 115 2.51 6.41 -12.62
CA SER A 115 1.20 6.16 -13.24
C SER A 115 0.48 4.97 -12.61
N MET A 116 1.22 3.92 -12.21
CA MET A 116 0.67 2.76 -11.53
C MET A 116 0.17 3.11 -10.12
N VAL A 117 0.91 3.93 -9.37
CA VAL A 117 0.47 4.39 -8.05
C VAL A 117 -0.74 5.32 -8.15
N ILE A 118 -0.81 6.19 -9.17
CA ILE A 118 -2.02 6.98 -9.44
C ILE A 118 -3.21 6.06 -9.75
N GLY A 119 -2.99 4.99 -10.53
CA GLY A 119 -4.00 3.95 -10.77
C GLY A 119 -4.45 3.24 -9.48
N ASP A 120 -3.53 3.01 -8.54
CA ASP A 120 -3.85 2.47 -7.21
C ASP A 120 -4.76 3.41 -6.40
N GLY A 121 -4.59 4.73 -6.57
CA GLY A 121 -5.47 5.76 -6.01
C GLY A 121 -6.90 5.75 -6.55
N VAL A 122 -7.12 5.21 -7.75
CA VAL A 122 -8.46 4.99 -8.33
C VAL A 122 -9.04 3.66 -7.85
N LEU A 123 -8.23 2.59 -7.83
CA LEU A 123 -8.70 1.24 -7.55
C LEU A 123 -8.92 0.98 -6.06
N THR A 124 -8.10 1.54 -5.16
CA THR A 124 -8.18 1.28 -3.71
C THR A 124 -9.51 1.72 -3.10
N PRO A 125 -10.03 2.94 -3.38
CA PRO A 125 -11.32 3.34 -2.83
C PRO A 125 -12.47 2.46 -3.34
N ALA A 126 -12.46 2.10 -4.63
CA ALA A 126 -13.45 1.21 -5.21
C ALA A 126 -13.47 -0.17 -4.53
N ILE A 127 -12.31 -0.83 -4.44
CA ILE A 127 -12.24 -2.19 -3.88
C ILE A 127 -12.48 -2.24 -2.37
N SER A 128 -11.94 -1.27 -1.61
CA SER A 128 -12.05 -1.27 -0.15
C SER A 128 -13.49 -0.98 0.31
N VAL A 129 -14.16 0.00 -0.30
CA VAL A 129 -15.55 0.32 0.02
C VAL A 129 -16.47 -0.80 -0.45
N LEU A 130 -16.31 -1.32 -1.67
CA LEU A 130 -17.11 -2.47 -2.13
C LEU A 130 -16.91 -3.68 -1.20
N SER A 131 -15.67 -4.03 -0.85
CA SER A 131 -15.39 -5.16 0.04
C SER A 131 -15.94 -4.96 1.46
N ALA A 132 -16.00 -3.72 1.96
CA ALA A 132 -16.60 -3.44 3.25
C ALA A 132 -18.12 -3.60 3.19
N VAL A 133 -18.76 -3.04 2.16
CA VAL A 133 -20.23 -3.11 1.99
C VAL A 133 -20.69 -4.52 1.60
N SER A 134 -19.86 -5.33 0.94
CA SER A 134 -20.14 -6.76 0.66
C SER A 134 -20.47 -7.58 1.90
N GLY A 135 -20.03 -7.15 3.11
CA GLY A 135 -20.48 -7.77 4.36
C GLY A 135 -21.99 -7.68 4.56
N LEU A 136 -22.64 -6.59 4.15
CA LEU A 136 -24.09 -6.45 4.31
C LEU A 136 -24.89 -7.46 3.49
N GLN A 137 -24.33 -7.93 2.36
CA GLN A 137 -24.96 -8.96 1.53
C GLN A 137 -25.02 -10.31 2.25
N GLU A 138 -24.05 -10.60 3.12
CA GLU A 138 -24.01 -11.82 3.92
C GLU A 138 -25.10 -11.81 5.01
N ALA A 139 -25.26 -10.69 5.71
CA ALA A 139 -26.27 -10.57 6.76
C ALA A 139 -27.71 -10.48 6.24
N ASN A 140 -27.91 -9.90 5.05
CA ASN A 140 -29.22 -9.74 4.44
C ASN A 140 -29.20 -10.27 3.00
N SER A 141 -29.58 -11.54 2.84
CA SER A 141 -29.76 -12.20 1.54
C SER A 141 -30.80 -11.54 0.60
N LYS A 142 -31.49 -10.50 1.07
CA LYS A 142 -32.48 -9.72 0.32
C LYS A 142 -31.91 -8.53 -0.46
N LEU A 143 -30.66 -8.11 -0.20
CA LEU A 143 -30.05 -6.99 -0.91
C LEU A 143 -29.66 -7.39 -2.34
N THR A 144 -30.17 -6.66 -3.32
CA THR A 144 -29.79 -6.88 -4.72
C THR A 144 -28.38 -6.32 -4.96
N LYS A 145 -27.58 -6.96 -5.82
CA LYS A 145 -26.22 -6.48 -6.18
C LYS A 145 -26.21 -4.99 -6.60
N GLY A 146 -27.26 -4.52 -7.28
CA GLY A 146 -27.40 -3.12 -7.67
C GLY A 146 -27.57 -2.14 -6.50
N GLU A 147 -28.30 -2.52 -5.45
CA GLU A 147 -28.48 -1.69 -4.25
C GLU A 147 -27.17 -1.57 -3.46
N LEU A 148 -26.38 -2.66 -3.42
CA LEU A 148 -25.07 -2.69 -2.81
C LEU A 148 -24.09 -1.74 -3.51
N VAL A 149 -24.06 -1.78 -4.84
CA VAL A 149 -23.22 -0.88 -5.66
C VAL A 149 -23.65 0.58 -5.47
N LEU A 150 -24.95 0.85 -5.37
CA LEU A 150 -25.48 2.20 -5.13
C LEU A 150 -25.05 2.72 -3.75
N LEU A 151 -25.14 1.89 -2.71
CA LEU A 151 -24.67 2.22 -1.37
C LEU A 151 -23.16 2.53 -1.37
N ALA A 152 -22.35 1.70 -2.05
CA ALA A 152 -20.92 1.96 -2.20
C ALA A 152 -20.65 3.29 -2.93
N CYS A 153 -21.41 3.62 -3.98
CA CYS A 153 -21.28 4.89 -4.69
C CYS A 153 -21.60 6.09 -3.79
N VAL A 154 -22.64 6.01 -2.95
CA VAL A 154 -22.98 7.08 -1.99
C VAL A 154 -21.83 7.29 -0.99
N ILE A 155 -21.26 6.21 -0.47
CA ILE A 155 -20.10 6.28 0.44
C ILE A 155 -18.89 6.91 -0.26
N LEU A 156 -18.61 6.53 -1.51
CA LEU A 156 -17.50 7.09 -2.30
C LEU A 156 -17.69 8.58 -2.58
N VAL A 157 -18.88 9.02 -2.99
CA VAL A 157 -19.18 10.44 -3.18
C VAL A 157 -18.98 11.20 -1.88
N GLY A 158 -19.46 10.67 -0.76
CA GLY A 158 -19.23 11.25 0.57
C GLY A 158 -17.74 11.37 0.91
N LEU A 159 -16.97 10.31 0.67
CA LEU A 159 -15.51 10.30 0.88
C LEU A 159 -14.80 11.37 0.04
N PHE A 160 -15.10 11.48 -1.26
CA PHE A 160 -14.47 12.43 -2.16
C PHE A 160 -14.90 13.87 -1.88
N ALA A 161 -16.15 14.09 -1.46
CA ALA A 161 -16.64 15.40 -1.01
C ALA A 161 -15.96 15.85 0.30
N LEU A 162 -15.72 14.91 1.22
CA LEU A 162 -15.08 15.17 2.51
C LEU A 162 -13.62 15.64 2.36
N GLN A 163 -12.94 15.34 1.24
CA GLN A 163 -11.54 15.72 1.02
C GLN A 163 -11.31 17.24 1.10
N HIS A 164 -12.33 18.06 0.79
CA HIS A 164 -12.24 19.52 0.87
C HIS A 164 -12.16 20.05 2.32
N CYS A 165 -12.65 19.31 3.31
CA CYS A 165 -12.71 19.75 4.72
C CYS A 165 -11.34 19.78 5.42
N GLY A 166 -10.27 19.39 4.72
CA GLY A 166 -8.89 19.49 5.15
C GLY A 166 -8.37 18.27 5.90
N THR A 167 -7.23 17.78 5.43
CA THR A 167 -6.56 16.55 5.85
C THR A 167 -6.28 16.50 7.36
N HIS A 168 -5.99 17.63 8.00
CA HIS A 168 -5.70 17.68 9.44
C HIS A 168 -6.90 17.33 10.32
N LYS A 169 -8.06 17.95 10.09
CA LYS A 169 -9.28 17.69 10.87
C LYS A 169 -9.76 16.25 10.64
N VAL A 170 -9.63 15.79 9.40
CA VAL A 170 -10.00 14.46 8.96
C VAL A 170 -9.10 13.40 9.62
N ALA A 171 -7.77 13.58 9.63
CA ALA A 171 -6.84 12.64 10.26
C ALA A 171 -7.07 12.46 11.76
N PHE A 172 -7.40 13.53 12.49
CA PHE A 172 -7.69 13.44 13.93
C PHE A 172 -8.98 12.64 14.21
N MET A 173 -10.03 12.82 13.40
CA MET A 173 -11.27 12.04 13.51
C MET A 173 -11.08 10.57 13.13
N PHE A 174 -10.10 10.27 12.28
CA PHE A 174 -9.86 8.94 11.73
C PHE A 174 -8.98 8.06 12.63
N ALA A 175 -8.10 8.65 13.44
CA ALA A 175 -7.24 7.88 14.33
C ALA A 175 -8.03 6.96 15.32
N PRO A 176 -9.10 7.43 16.00
CA PRO A 176 -9.92 6.56 16.85
C PRO A 176 -10.57 5.41 16.08
N ILE A 177 -11.03 5.66 14.85
CA ILE A 177 -11.66 4.65 13.99
C ILE A 177 -10.67 3.52 13.69
N VAL A 178 -9.44 3.86 13.32
CA VAL A 178 -8.39 2.88 13.03
C VAL A 178 -8.02 2.08 14.28
N ILE A 179 -7.90 2.72 15.45
CA ILE A 179 -7.59 2.02 16.70
C ILE A 179 -8.72 1.03 17.05
N ILE A 180 -9.98 1.47 16.98
CA ILE A 180 -11.13 0.60 17.23
C ILE A 180 -11.15 -0.58 16.26
N TRP A 181 -10.88 -0.32 14.97
CA TRP A 181 -10.78 -1.37 13.96
C TRP A 181 -9.65 -2.37 14.25
N LEU A 182 -8.44 -1.90 14.58
CA LEU A 182 -7.29 -2.75 14.89
C LEU A 182 -7.54 -3.63 16.12
N VAL A 183 -8.15 -3.06 17.18
CA VAL A 183 -8.53 -3.83 18.37
C VAL A 183 -9.61 -4.87 18.05
N SER A 184 -10.57 -4.52 17.18
CA SER A 184 -11.65 -5.42 16.77
C SER A 184 -11.11 -6.63 16.00
N ILE A 185 -10.26 -6.42 14.99
CA ILE A 185 -9.65 -7.52 14.22
C ILE A 185 -8.72 -8.37 15.09
N LEU A 186 -7.98 -7.76 16.03
CA LEU A 186 -7.14 -8.51 16.96
C LEU A 186 -7.97 -9.44 17.84
N SER A 187 -9.09 -8.93 18.38
CA SER A 187 -9.98 -9.68 19.26
C SER A 187 -10.66 -10.83 18.52
N ILE A 188 -11.15 -10.59 17.30
CA ILE A 188 -11.80 -11.61 16.45
C ILE A 188 -10.79 -12.66 15.98
N GLY A 189 -9.61 -12.23 15.57
CA GLY A 189 -8.52 -13.13 15.20
C GLY A 189 -8.17 -14.07 16.35
N LEU A 190 -7.99 -13.53 17.56
CA LEU A 190 -7.69 -14.32 18.76
C LEU A 190 -8.83 -15.29 19.12
N TYR A 191 -10.08 -14.82 19.07
CA TYR A 191 -11.25 -15.67 19.24
C TYR A 191 -11.25 -16.85 18.26
N ASN A 192 -10.99 -16.59 16.98
CA ASN A 192 -11.01 -17.63 15.95
C ASN A 192 -9.87 -18.65 16.10
N ILE A 193 -8.69 -18.22 16.56
CA ILE A 193 -7.57 -19.13 16.84
C ILE A 193 -7.94 -20.10 17.96
N VAL A 194 -8.49 -19.58 19.07
CA VAL A 194 -8.82 -20.39 20.25
C VAL A 194 -10.02 -21.30 19.99
N HIS A 195 -11.05 -20.79 19.31
CA HIS A 195 -12.30 -21.51 19.11
C HIS A 195 -12.22 -22.58 18.00
N TRP A 196 -11.57 -22.29 16.86
CA TRP A 196 -11.62 -23.19 15.69
C TRP A 196 -10.44 -24.14 15.60
N ASN A 197 -9.21 -23.63 15.70
CA ASN A 197 -8.02 -24.46 15.55
C ASN A 197 -6.75 -23.82 16.14
N PRO A 198 -6.39 -24.15 17.40
CA PRO A 198 -5.18 -23.60 18.02
C PRO A 198 -3.88 -24.14 17.39
N LYS A 199 -3.94 -25.23 16.61
CA LYS A 199 -2.76 -25.78 15.94
C LYS A 199 -2.23 -24.88 14.83
N ILE A 200 -3.01 -23.90 14.37
CA ILE A 200 -2.64 -22.95 13.32
C ILE A 200 -1.33 -22.20 13.62
N VAL A 201 -0.95 -22.05 14.90
CA VAL A 201 0.31 -21.42 15.31
C VAL A 201 1.54 -22.13 14.71
N HIS A 202 1.46 -23.44 14.43
CA HIS A 202 2.55 -24.17 13.78
C HIS A 202 2.80 -23.69 12.35
N ALA A 203 1.79 -23.12 11.68
CA ALA A 203 1.89 -22.60 10.32
C ALA A 203 2.82 -21.37 10.21
N LEU A 204 3.26 -20.77 11.33
CA LEU A 204 4.34 -19.78 11.33
C LEU A 204 5.66 -20.33 10.79
N SER A 205 5.87 -21.66 10.88
CA SER A 205 7.06 -22.30 10.34
C SER A 205 7.09 -22.23 8.81
N PRO A 206 8.21 -21.78 8.19
CA PRO A 206 8.35 -21.71 6.73
C PRO A 206 8.29 -23.09 6.06
N HIS A 207 8.40 -24.18 6.82
CA HIS A 207 8.23 -25.55 6.33
C HIS A 207 6.89 -25.75 5.58
N TYR A 208 5.82 -25.10 6.04
CA TYR A 208 4.50 -25.19 5.42
C TYR A 208 4.44 -24.54 4.03
N ILE A 209 5.32 -23.58 3.73
CA ILE A 209 5.45 -22.98 2.39
C ILE A 209 6.00 -24.01 1.40
N ILE A 210 7.04 -24.74 1.79
CA ILE A 210 7.65 -25.77 0.93
C ILE A 210 6.62 -26.87 0.66
N LYS A 211 5.89 -27.30 1.70
CA LYS A 211 4.83 -28.29 1.57
C LYS A 211 3.68 -27.83 0.67
N PHE A 212 3.30 -26.55 0.77
CA PHE A 212 2.30 -25.92 -0.08
C PHE A 212 2.69 -25.96 -1.55
N PHE A 213 3.89 -25.48 -1.91
CA PHE A 213 4.33 -25.50 -3.31
C PHE A 213 4.52 -26.91 -3.85
N SER A 214 4.94 -27.86 -3.01
CA SER A 214 5.05 -29.26 -3.39
C SER A 214 3.71 -29.90 -3.73
N HIS A 215 2.61 -29.52 -3.07
CA HIS A 215 1.27 -30.07 -3.31
C HIS A 215 0.51 -29.31 -4.41
N THR A 216 0.60 -27.98 -4.41
CA THR A 216 -0.23 -27.12 -5.26
C THR A 216 0.41 -26.85 -6.63
N GLY A 217 1.73 -27.03 -6.76
CA GLY A 217 2.43 -26.90 -8.05
C GLY A 217 2.20 -25.54 -8.70
N LYS A 218 1.74 -25.53 -9.97
CA LYS A 218 1.48 -24.31 -10.75
C LYS A 218 0.36 -23.43 -10.17
N GLU A 219 -0.66 -24.02 -9.54
CA GLU A 219 -1.76 -23.27 -8.93
C GLU A 219 -1.28 -22.46 -7.71
N GLY A 220 -0.25 -22.96 -7.02
CA GLY A 220 0.37 -22.27 -5.87
C GLY A 220 1.05 -20.97 -6.29
N TRP A 221 1.65 -20.94 -7.49
CA TRP A 221 2.24 -19.73 -8.07
C TRP A 221 1.21 -18.68 -8.43
N ILE A 222 0.03 -19.10 -8.90
CA ILE A 222 -1.08 -18.18 -9.20
C ILE A 222 -1.63 -17.57 -7.90
N SER A 223 -1.75 -18.37 -6.84
CA SER A 223 -2.20 -17.94 -5.50
C SER A 223 -1.31 -16.85 -4.87
N LEU A 224 -0.02 -16.81 -5.23
CA LEU A 224 0.91 -15.78 -4.76
C LEU A 224 0.46 -14.36 -5.12
N GLY A 225 -0.27 -14.18 -6.23
CA GLY A 225 -0.88 -12.90 -6.61
C GLY A 225 -1.90 -12.40 -5.57
N GLY A 226 -2.69 -13.31 -5.00
CA GLY A 226 -3.62 -13.00 -3.91
C GLY A 226 -2.89 -12.69 -2.61
N VAL A 227 -1.77 -13.38 -2.33
CA VAL A 227 -0.91 -13.10 -1.16
C VAL A 227 -0.33 -11.68 -1.22
N LEU A 228 0.08 -11.22 -2.40
CA LEU A 228 0.61 -9.86 -2.59
C LEU A 228 -0.43 -8.75 -2.39
N LEU A 229 -1.73 -9.07 -2.38
CA LEU A 229 -2.77 -8.13 -1.98
C LEU A 229 -2.75 -7.85 -0.46
N SER A 230 -2.11 -8.68 0.36
CA SER A 230 -2.02 -8.41 1.81
C SER A 230 -1.03 -7.30 2.16
N ILE A 231 -0.03 -7.03 1.32
CA ILE A 231 1.03 -6.03 1.55
C ILE A 231 0.69 -4.65 0.99
N THR A 232 -0.59 -4.44 0.68
CA THR A 232 -1.14 -3.36 -0.12
C THR A 232 -0.85 -1.94 0.45
N GLY A 233 -0.76 -1.81 1.77
CA GLY A 233 -0.52 -0.52 2.43
C GLY A 233 0.94 -0.05 2.48
N THR A 234 1.90 -0.90 2.09
CA THR A 234 3.33 -0.63 2.38
C THR A 234 3.91 0.52 1.55
N GLU A 235 3.46 0.68 0.30
CA GLU A 235 3.92 1.78 -0.57
C GLU A 235 3.36 3.14 -0.13
N ALA A 236 2.09 3.17 0.30
CA ALA A 236 1.48 4.36 0.87
C ALA A 236 2.21 4.79 2.15
N MET A 237 2.51 3.83 3.04
CA MET A 237 3.31 4.08 4.25
C MET A 237 4.69 4.69 3.92
N PHE A 238 5.32 4.29 2.81
CA PHE A 238 6.59 4.87 2.38
C PHE A 238 6.43 6.26 1.74
N ALA A 239 5.36 6.50 0.99
CA ALA A 239 5.07 7.81 0.40
C ALA A 239 4.74 8.87 1.47
N ASP A 240 4.10 8.47 2.58
CA ASP A 240 3.65 9.36 3.65
C ASP A 240 4.75 9.79 4.64
N LEU A 241 6.03 9.44 4.37
CA LEU A 241 7.15 9.86 5.20
C LEU A 241 7.27 11.39 5.32
N GLY A 242 6.81 12.13 4.29
CA GLY A 242 6.77 13.60 4.31
C GLY A 242 5.91 14.21 5.41
N HIS A 243 5.06 13.40 6.07
CA HIS A 243 4.16 13.84 7.13
C HIS A 243 4.55 13.35 8.53
N PHE A 244 5.28 12.24 8.63
CA PHE A 244 5.57 11.56 9.90
C PHE A 244 7.02 11.13 10.00
N THR A 245 7.59 11.16 11.21
CA THR A 245 8.97 10.69 11.41
C THR A 245 9.08 9.18 11.22
N ALA A 246 10.16 8.73 10.58
CA ALA A 246 10.43 7.32 10.32
C ALA A 246 10.36 6.45 11.58
N LEU A 247 10.83 6.96 12.73
CA LEU A 247 10.77 6.26 14.01
C LEU A 247 9.32 6.02 14.48
N SER A 248 8.44 6.99 14.32
CA SER A 248 7.02 6.87 14.71
C SER A 248 6.32 5.79 13.87
N ILE A 249 6.59 5.79 12.56
CA ILE A 249 6.06 4.77 11.64
C ILE A 249 6.60 3.38 12.03
N ARG A 250 7.90 3.27 12.34
CA ARG A 250 8.52 2.00 12.75
C ARG A 250 7.87 1.41 13.99
N LEU A 251 7.71 2.21 15.03
CA LEU A 251 7.12 1.75 16.29
C LEU A 251 5.63 1.40 16.11
N ALA A 252 4.85 2.27 15.44
CA ALA A 252 3.43 2.01 15.20
C ALA A 252 3.22 0.74 14.36
N PHE A 253 4.00 0.56 13.30
CA PHE A 253 3.86 -0.61 12.44
C PHE A 253 4.30 -1.89 13.15
N ALA A 254 5.49 -1.90 13.76
CA ALA A 254 6.05 -3.11 14.36
C ALA A 254 5.31 -3.57 15.62
N LEU A 255 4.85 -2.63 16.46
CA LEU A 255 4.26 -2.95 17.76
C LEU A 255 2.73 -3.07 17.73
N VAL A 256 2.06 -2.41 16.79
CA VAL A 256 0.59 -2.36 16.77
C VAL A 256 0.02 -2.98 15.50
N ILE A 257 0.41 -2.48 14.33
CA ILE A 257 -0.25 -2.88 13.07
C ILE A 257 0.12 -4.33 12.70
N TYR A 258 1.41 -4.66 12.70
CA TYR A 258 1.92 -5.99 12.35
C TYR A 258 1.30 -7.12 13.20
N PRO A 259 1.32 -7.08 14.55
CA PRO A 259 0.72 -8.16 15.34
C PRO A 259 -0.79 -8.29 15.11
N CYS A 260 -1.53 -7.18 14.98
CA CYS A 260 -2.97 -7.22 14.67
C CYS A 260 -3.25 -7.90 13.33
N LEU A 261 -2.49 -7.58 12.28
CA LEU A 261 -2.65 -8.21 10.96
C LEU A 261 -2.32 -9.71 10.99
N VAL A 262 -1.21 -10.09 11.63
CA VAL A 262 -0.80 -11.50 11.73
C VAL A 262 -1.87 -12.32 12.46
N VAL A 263 -2.35 -11.83 13.61
CA VAL A 263 -3.39 -12.52 14.39
C VAL A 263 -4.70 -12.61 13.61
N GLN A 264 -5.09 -11.56 12.88
CA GLN A 264 -6.29 -11.57 12.04
C GLN A 264 -6.22 -12.62 10.92
N TYR A 265 -5.12 -12.66 10.16
CA TYR A 265 -4.93 -13.67 9.11
C TYR A 265 -4.84 -15.08 9.69
N MET A 266 -4.23 -15.24 10.86
CA MET A 266 -4.14 -16.52 11.55
C MET A 266 -5.52 -17.02 12.01
N GLY A 267 -6.37 -16.12 12.53
CA GLY A 267 -7.75 -16.43 12.88
C GLY A 267 -8.61 -16.80 11.67
N GLN A 268 -8.47 -16.10 10.54
CA GLN A 268 -9.14 -16.48 9.30
C GLN A 268 -8.71 -17.87 8.80
N ALA A 269 -7.41 -18.16 8.86
CA ALA A 269 -6.90 -19.47 8.48
C ALA A 269 -7.39 -20.58 9.43
N ALA A 270 -7.48 -20.31 10.73
CA ALA A 270 -8.05 -21.23 11.70
C ALA A 270 -9.52 -21.54 11.39
N PHE A 271 -10.33 -20.51 11.09
CA PHE A 271 -11.73 -20.68 10.69
C PHE A 271 -11.87 -21.49 9.40
N LEU A 272 -11.12 -21.11 8.35
CA LEU A 272 -11.14 -21.79 7.06
C LEU A 272 -10.68 -23.25 7.14
N SER A 273 -9.81 -23.59 8.10
CA SER A 273 -9.35 -24.98 8.30
C SER A 273 -10.49 -25.95 8.64
N LYS A 274 -11.60 -25.44 9.21
CA LYS A 274 -12.79 -26.21 9.53
C LYS A 274 -13.96 -25.93 8.58
N ASN A 275 -14.00 -24.74 7.98
CA ASN A 275 -15.05 -24.32 7.05
C ASN A 275 -14.47 -23.95 5.66
N PRO A 276 -14.02 -24.93 4.86
CA PRO A 276 -13.36 -24.66 3.59
C PRO A 276 -14.30 -24.15 2.48
N ASN A 277 -15.62 -24.29 2.63
CA ASN A 277 -16.60 -23.83 1.63
C ASN A 277 -16.81 -22.30 1.64
N SER A 278 -16.35 -21.61 2.69
CA SER A 278 -16.61 -20.20 3.00
C SER A 278 -15.50 -19.24 2.53
N ILE A 279 -14.78 -19.58 1.45
CA ILE A 279 -13.63 -18.80 0.97
C ILE A 279 -13.96 -17.34 0.58
N PRO A 280 -15.02 -17.04 -0.18
CA PRO A 280 -15.22 -15.67 -0.69
C PRO A 280 -15.51 -14.67 0.43
N ASN A 281 -16.28 -15.05 1.45
CA ASN A 281 -16.68 -14.18 2.56
C ASN A 281 -16.05 -14.57 3.91
N SER A 282 -14.90 -15.24 3.86
CA SER A 282 -14.20 -15.81 5.03
C SER A 282 -14.03 -14.87 6.22
N PHE A 283 -13.84 -13.57 6.01
CA PHE A 283 -13.81 -12.60 7.11
C PHE A 283 -15.17 -12.47 7.80
N TYR A 284 -16.22 -12.22 7.02
CA TYR A 284 -17.56 -11.95 7.53
C TYR A 284 -18.21 -13.18 8.17
N GLU A 285 -18.01 -14.36 7.58
CA GLU A 285 -18.50 -15.63 8.13
C GLU A 285 -17.74 -16.07 9.39
N SER A 286 -16.52 -15.58 9.60
CA SER A 286 -15.74 -15.92 10.79
C SER A 286 -16.14 -15.14 12.05
N ILE A 287 -17.09 -14.21 11.95
CA ILE A 287 -17.49 -13.32 13.05
C ILE A 287 -18.75 -13.87 13.73
N PRO A 288 -18.81 -13.87 15.08
CA PRO A 288 -20.04 -14.22 15.80
C PRO A 288 -21.20 -13.27 15.48
N ASP A 289 -22.40 -13.82 15.29
CA ASP A 289 -23.62 -13.09 14.88
C ASP A 289 -23.90 -11.82 15.71
N LYS A 290 -23.62 -11.87 17.02
CA LYS A 290 -23.88 -10.77 17.96
C LYS A 290 -23.03 -9.52 17.69
N ILE A 291 -21.82 -9.68 17.14
CA ILE A 291 -20.83 -8.60 16.93
C ILE A 291 -20.77 -8.19 15.45
N PHE A 292 -21.42 -8.95 14.57
CA PHE A 292 -21.42 -8.74 13.13
C PHE A 292 -21.76 -7.30 12.71
N TRP A 293 -22.91 -6.79 13.18
CA TRP A 293 -23.41 -5.47 12.77
C TRP A 293 -22.49 -4.32 13.20
N PRO A 294 -22.07 -4.22 14.49
CA PRO A 294 -21.09 -3.24 14.91
C PRO A 294 -19.79 -3.32 14.09
N LEU A 295 -19.28 -4.53 13.85
CA LEU A 295 -18.04 -4.68 13.11
C LEU A 295 -18.17 -4.28 11.64
N CYS A 296 -19.29 -4.59 11.00
CA CYS A 296 -19.54 -4.22 9.62
C CYS A 296 -19.51 -2.68 9.42
N VAL A 297 -20.07 -1.93 10.38
CA VAL A 297 -20.00 -0.46 10.39
C VAL A 297 -18.55 0.01 10.58
N ILE A 298 -17.82 -0.57 11.54
CA ILE A 298 -16.41 -0.21 11.79
C ILE A 298 -15.55 -0.56 10.56
N ALA A 299 -15.78 -1.69 9.89
CA ALA A 299 -15.08 -2.09 8.67
C ALA A 299 -15.30 -1.09 7.54
N THR A 300 -16.54 -0.61 7.38
CA THR A 300 -16.90 0.42 6.39
C THR A 300 -16.20 1.74 6.70
N LEU A 301 -16.19 2.17 7.97
CA LEU A 301 -15.45 3.35 8.40
C LEU A 301 -13.95 3.19 8.17
N ALA A 302 -13.36 2.04 8.51
CA ALA A 302 -11.95 1.75 8.28
C ALA A 302 -11.58 1.75 6.78
N ALA A 303 -12.47 1.26 5.91
CA ALA A 303 -12.29 1.33 4.46
C ALA A 303 -12.29 2.76 3.93
N ILE A 304 -13.16 3.63 4.46
CA ILE A 304 -13.18 5.07 4.15
C ILE A 304 -11.85 5.72 4.56
N VAL A 305 -11.35 5.42 5.75
CA VAL A 305 -10.06 5.95 6.23
C VAL A 305 -8.89 5.46 5.35
N GLY A 306 -8.83 4.16 5.05
CA GLY A 306 -7.80 3.59 4.19
C GLY A 306 -7.80 4.19 2.78
N SER A 307 -8.99 4.45 2.23
CA SER A 307 -9.15 5.11 0.93
C SER A 307 -8.60 6.55 0.93
N GLN A 308 -8.84 7.30 2.02
CA GLN A 308 -8.38 8.68 2.15
C GLN A 308 -6.85 8.78 2.16
N ALA A 309 -6.16 7.83 2.81
CA ALA A 309 -4.70 7.79 2.83
C ALA A 309 -4.13 7.66 1.41
N VAL A 310 -4.69 6.76 0.58
CA VAL A 310 -4.22 6.57 -0.81
C VAL A 310 -4.55 7.76 -1.70
N ILE A 311 -5.72 8.39 -1.52
CA ILE A 311 -6.06 9.64 -2.23
C ILE A 311 -5.02 10.74 -1.92
N THR A 312 -4.63 10.87 -0.64
CA THR A 312 -3.62 11.85 -0.22
C THR A 312 -2.25 11.55 -0.79
N ALA A 313 -1.82 10.28 -0.74
CA ALA A 313 -0.58 9.83 -1.36
C ALA A 313 -0.55 10.14 -2.88
N THR A 314 -1.70 10.00 -3.55
CA THR A 314 -1.84 10.37 -4.97
C THR A 314 -1.63 11.86 -5.21
N PHE A 315 -2.15 12.73 -4.34
CA PHE A 315 -1.90 14.18 -4.44
C PHE A 315 -0.42 14.53 -4.27
N SER A 316 0.28 13.88 -3.33
CA SER A 316 1.72 14.06 -3.12
C SER A 316 2.52 13.65 -4.35
N ILE A 317 2.18 12.51 -4.97
CA ILE A 317 2.84 12.01 -6.19
C ILE A 317 2.58 12.94 -7.37
N VAL A 318 1.35 13.42 -7.57
CA VAL A 318 1.04 14.37 -8.67
C VAL A 318 1.81 15.68 -8.49
N LYS A 319 1.94 16.18 -7.26
CA LYS A 319 2.78 17.36 -6.97
C LYS A 319 4.25 17.12 -7.31
N GLN A 320 4.79 15.95 -6.96
CA GLN A 320 6.18 15.56 -7.31
C GLN A 320 6.36 15.46 -8.84
N CYS A 321 5.41 14.87 -9.56
CA CYS A 321 5.39 14.85 -11.03
C CYS A 321 5.37 16.26 -11.64
N HIS A 322 4.61 17.19 -11.04
CA HIS A 322 4.54 18.58 -11.48
C HIS A 322 5.87 19.31 -11.25
N ALA A 323 6.53 19.10 -10.11
CA ALA A 323 7.85 19.69 -9.82
C ALA A 323 8.93 19.25 -10.83
N LEU A 324 8.80 18.04 -11.38
CA LEU A 324 9.67 17.52 -12.45
C LEU A 324 9.28 18.00 -13.86
N GLY A 325 8.22 18.81 -14.00
CA GLY A 325 7.73 19.27 -15.30
C GLY A 325 7.03 18.19 -16.14
N CYS A 326 6.69 17.04 -15.55
CA CYS A 326 6.03 15.92 -16.23
C CYS A 326 4.50 16.00 -16.22
N PHE A 327 3.91 17.01 -15.55
CA PHE A 327 2.47 17.18 -15.43
C PHE A 327 2.07 18.61 -15.81
N PRO A 328 0.94 18.84 -16.52
CA PRO A 328 0.45 20.19 -16.83
C PRO A 328 0.16 20.99 -15.56
N ARG A 329 0.13 22.33 -15.67
CA ARG A 329 -0.09 23.22 -14.51
C ARG A 329 -1.43 22.90 -13.83
N VAL A 330 -1.39 22.39 -12.60
CA VAL A 330 -2.58 22.13 -11.76
C VAL A 330 -2.60 23.11 -10.59
N LYS A 331 -3.79 23.56 -10.18
CA LYS A 331 -3.92 24.46 -9.04
C LYS A 331 -3.76 23.69 -7.74
N VAL A 332 -2.56 23.75 -7.16
CA VAL A 332 -2.30 23.20 -5.83
C VAL A 332 -2.88 24.14 -4.78
N VAL A 333 -3.86 23.65 -4.00
CA VAL A 333 -4.40 24.38 -2.84
C VAL A 333 -3.73 23.82 -1.59
N HIS A 334 -2.98 24.67 -0.89
CA HIS A 334 -2.41 24.32 0.40
C HIS A 334 -3.49 24.44 1.47
N THR A 335 -3.83 23.31 2.10
CA THR A 335 -4.98 23.25 3.01
C THR A 335 -4.66 23.80 4.41
N SER A 336 -3.39 24.04 4.72
CA SER A 336 -2.93 24.66 5.97
C SER A 336 -1.81 25.67 5.70
N LYS A 337 -1.82 26.79 6.42
CA LYS A 337 -0.77 27.83 6.37
C LYS A 337 0.46 27.51 7.23
N ASN A 338 0.36 26.57 8.17
CA ASN A 338 1.38 26.31 9.20
C ASN A 338 2.16 25.00 9.01
N ILE A 339 1.74 24.09 8.12
CA ILE A 339 2.42 22.80 7.91
C ILE A 339 2.62 22.60 6.40
N TYR A 340 3.88 22.71 5.96
CA TYR A 340 4.29 22.29 4.62
C TYR A 340 4.01 20.78 4.47
N GLY A 341 3.18 20.40 3.50
CA GLY A 341 2.86 18.98 3.22
C GLY A 341 1.36 18.71 2.99
N GLN A 342 0.46 19.50 3.57
CA GLN A 342 -1.00 19.25 3.39
C GLN A 342 -1.48 19.79 2.03
N ILE A 343 -1.62 18.87 1.07
CA ILE A 343 -1.88 19.16 -0.34
C ILE A 343 -3.29 18.69 -0.69
N TYR A 344 -4.15 19.61 -1.11
CA TYR A 344 -5.42 19.29 -1.75
C TYR A 344 -5.41 19.80 -3.19
N ILE A 345 -5.66 18.90 -4.14
CA ILE A 345 -5.70 19.23 -5.56
C ILE A 345 -7.11 18.95 -6.08
N PRO A 346 -7.98 19.98 -6.17
CA PRO A 346 -9.40 19.77 -6.47
C PRO A 346 -9.61 19.10 -7.83
N GLU A 347 -8.85 19.47 -8.86
CA GLU A 347 -9.01 18.88 -10.20
C GLU A 347 -8.73 17.37 -10.18
N ILE A 348 -7.68 16.94 -9.47
CA ILE A 348 -7.34 15.52 -9.34
C ILE A 348 -8.38 14.79 -8.50
N ASN A 349 -8.89 15.41 -7.43
CA ASN A 349 -9.95 14.82 -6.60
C ASN A 349 -11.21 14.47 -7.42
N TRP A 350 -11.66 15.39 -8.28
CA TRP A 350 -12.81 15.15 -9.16
C TRP A 350 -12.54 14.06 -10.21
N ILE A 351 -11.34 14.05 -10.80
CA ILE A 351 -10.95 13.00 -11.77
C ILE A 351 -10.91 11.64 -11.08
N LEU A 352 -10.28 11.55 -9.91
CA LEU A 352 -10.22 10.31 -9.12
C LEU A 352 -11.62 9.84 -8.75
N MET A 353 -12.51 10.73 -8.31
CA MET A 353 -13.89 10.39 -7.97
C MET A 353 -14.62 9.78 -9.16
N ILE A 354 -14.60 10.43 -10.33
CA ILE A 354 -15.30 9.96 -11.53
C ILE A 354 -14.78 8.59 -11.96
N LEU A 355 -13.45 8.41 -12.01
CA LEU A 355 -12.85 7.14 -12.39
C LEU A 355 -13.17 6.02 -11.39
N THR A 356 -13.13 6.33 -10.09
CA THR A 356 -13.46 5.36 -9.03
C THR A 356 -14.91 4.91 -9.14
N LEU A 357 -15.84 5.84 -9.34
CA LEU A 357 -17.26 5.53 -9.53
C LEU A 357 -17.49 4.72 -10.81
N ALA A 358 -16.84 5.08 -11.92
CA ALA A 358 -16.94 4.35 -13.17
C ALA A 358 -16.49 2.89 -13.03
N ILE A 359 -15.39 2.63 -12.31
CA ILE A 359 -14.92 1.26 -12.05
C ILE A 359 -15.88 0.51 -11.12
N THR A 360 -16.37 1.18 -10.07
CA THR A 360 -17.32 0.60 -9.11
C THR A 360 -18.61 0.14 -9.79
N VAL A 361 -19.18 0.99 -10.65
CA VAL A 361 -20.42 0.71 -11.39
C VAL A 361 -20.20 -0.28 -12.54
N GLY A 362 -19.06 -0.19 -13.22
CA GLY A 362 -18.76 -0.99 -14.41
C GLY A 362 -18.42 -2.45 -14.11
N PHE A 363 -17.64 -2.72 -13.06
CA PHE A 363 -17.21 -4.09 -12.75
C PHE A 363 -18.19 -4.82 -11.82
N GLN A 364 -18.76 -4.14 -10.81
CA GLN A 364 -19.70 -4.68 -9.80
C GLN A 364 -19.20 -5.90 -8.99
N ASP A 365 -18.13 -6.56 -9.42
CA ASP A 365 -17.54 -7.76 -8.86
C ASP A 365 -16.17 -7.45 -8.25
N THR A 366 -16.07 -7.68 -6.94
CA THR A 366 -14.86 -7.45 -6.14
C THR A 366 -13.70 -8.33 -6.59
N THR A 367 -13.97 -9.51 -7.18
CA THR A 367 -12.94 -10.44 -7.63
C THR A 367 -12.22 -9.95 -8.89
N LEU A 368 -12.97 -9.39 -9.85
CA LEU A 368 -12.42 -8.83 -11.07
C LEU A 368 -11.60 -7.58 -10.79
N ILE A 369 -12.14 -6.68 -9.96
CA ILE A 369 -11.41 -5.48 -9.50
C ILE A 369 -10.15 -5.90 -8.74
N GLY A 370 -10.25 -6.90 -7.85
CA GLY A 370 -9.12 -7.42 -7.08
C GLY A 370 -7.99 -7.99 -7.94
N ASN A 371 -8.31 -8.66 -9.04
CA ASN A 371 -7.30 -9.18 -9.96
C ASN A 371 -6.56 -8.06 -10.71
N ALA A 372 -7.30 -7.06 -11.21
CA ALA A 372 -6.70 -5.89 -11.87
C ALA A 372 -5.82 -5.09 -10.89
N TYR A 373 -6.32 -4.88 -9.68
CA TYR A 373 -5.61 -4.25 -8.58
C TYR A 373 -4.32 -4.97 -8.21
N GLY A 374 -4.38 -6.30 -8.06
CA GLY A 374 -3.20 -7.13 -7.77
C GLY A 374 -2.17 -7.16 -8.88
N PHE A 375 -2.58 -6.99 -10.14
CA PHE A 375 -1.65 -6.85 -11.25
C PHE A 375 -0.90 -5.51 -11.21
N GLY A 376 -1.60 -4.38 -11.12
CA GLY A 376 -0.96 -3.05 -11.09
C GLY A 376 0.03 -2.91 -9.93
N ARG A 377 -0.34 -3.47 -8.78
CA ARG A 377 0.51 -3.52 -7.59
C ARG A 377 1.80 -4.29 -7.75
N ARG A 378 1.75 -5.47 -8.39
CA ARG A 378 2.96 -6.27 -8.67
C ARG A 378 3.97 -5.49 -9.48
N VAL A 379 3.47 -4.76 -10.48
CA VAL A 379 4.31 -3.92 -11.33
C VAL A 379 4.90 -2.76 -10.54
N SER A 380 4.10 -2.08 -9.72
CA SER A 380 4.58 -0.98 -8.85
C SER A 380 5.71 -1.45 -7.91
N PHE A 381 5.50 -2.56 -7.18
CA PHE A 381 6.51 -3.12 -6.29
C PHE A 381 7.79 -3.51 -7.00
N TRP A 382 7.69 -4.06 -8.21
CA TRP A 382 8.84 -4.42 -9.01
C TRP A 382 9.65 -3.20 -9.45
N VAL A 383 8.96 -2.14 -9.88
CA VAL A 383 9.59 -0.86 -10.23
C VAL A 383 10.27 -0.25 -8.99
N CYS A 384 9.56 -0.15 -7.88
CA CYS A 384 10.04 0.41 -6.63
C CYS A 384 11.26 -0.35 -6.09
N PHE A 385 11.22 -1.69 -6.13
CA PHE A 385 12.36 -2.53 -5.74
C PHE A 385 13.57 -2.36 -6.66
N SER A 386 13.35 -2.24 -7.97
CA SER A 386 14.43 -2.03 -8.93
C SER A 386 15.17 -0.71 -8.64
N PHE A 387 14.42 0.38 -8.41
CA PHE A 387 15.00 1.67 -8.02
C PHE A 387 15.68 1.63 -6.66
N TYR A 388 15.07 0.98 -5.67
CA TYR A 388 15.70 0.80 -4.38
C TYR A 388 17.02 0.04 -4.50
N SER A 389 17.08 -1.04 -5.27
CA SER A 389 18.33 -1.79 -5.51
C SER A 389 19.41 -0.92 -6.18
N LEU A 390 19.01 -0.11 -7.17
CA LEU A 390 19.87 0.86 -7.85
C LEU A 390 20.38 1.98 -6.91
N GLY A 391 19.54 2.46 -5.98
CA GLY A 391 19.87 3.51 -5.02
C GLY A 391 20.61 3.01 -3.75
N SER A 392 20.23 1.86 -3.22
CA SER A 392 20.80 1.20 -2.03
C SER A 392 22.23 0.73 -2.26
N LEU A 393 22.61 0.39 -3.50
CA LEU A 393 24.02 0.17 -3.87
C LEU A 393 24.91 1.40 -3.57
N ARG A 394 24.31 2.59 -3.37
CA ARG A 394 25.01 3.85 -3.07
C ARG A 394 24.81 4.39 -1.66
N VAL A 395 23.62 4.26 -1.07
CA VAL A 395 23.38 4.76 0.29
C VAL A 395 24.21 3.97 1.30
N TYR A 396 24.28 2.64 1.18
CA TYR A 396 25.12 1.81 2.06
C TYR A 396 26.64 2.00 1.87
N THR A 397 27.08 2.56 0.73
CA THR A 397 28.51 2.86 0.51
C THR A 397 28.91 4.27 0.96
N CYS A 398 27.95 5.16 1.26
CA CYS A 398 28.24 6.52 1.74
C CYS A 398 27.99 6.72 3.24
N GLN A 399 27.39 5.75 3.94
CA GLN A 399 27.02 5.85 5.36
C GLN A 399 27.94 5.07 6.31
N GLN A 400 29.10 4.57 5.86
CA GLN A 400 30.15 4.15 6.79
C GLN A 400 30.88 5.41 7.30
N PRO A 401 30.77 5.77 8.59
CA PRO A 401 31.64 6.78 9.16
C PRO A 401 33.04 6.16 9.24
N SER A 402 34.01 6.80 8.59
CA SER A 402 35.43 6.62 8.88
C SER A 402 35.87 7.70 9.84
#